data_AF-A0A9W7YAZ1-F1
#
_entry.id   AF-A0A9W7YAZ1-F1
#
_cell.length_a   1.000
_cell.length_b   1.000
_cell.length_c   1.000
_cell.angle_alpha   90.00
_cell.angle_beta   90.00
_cell.angle_gamma   90.00
#
_symmetry.space_group_name_H-M   'P 1'
#
loop_
_entity.id
_entity.type
_entity.pdbx_description
1 polymer ?
#
loop_
_entity_poly.entity_id
_entity_poly.type
_entity_poly.pdbx_seq_one_letter_code
_entity_poly.pdbx_strand_id
1 'polypeptide(L)'
;MAATKRVVCGISADALLVNKKYKELIEPYRTRELNVLLFLRKIRKDLIVELDPIVDRYGPTAVDASIEALVLSQETLHGSESLNVRRSENNMRPMHMLTIDMLIPPEVAGDGPDSHGTSIASTEFMDRRISSSAIRAALAERQRAGSRPTV
;
A
#
# COMPACT_ATOMS: atom_id res chain seq x y z
N MET A 1 15.39 -3.23 10.71
CA MET A 1 15.55 -4.39 9.79
C MET A 1 15.21 -3.90 8.38
N ALA A 2 16.15 -3.99 7.44
CA ALA A 2 15.89 -3.75 6.02
C ALA A 2 16.36 -4.98 5.24
N ALA A 3 15.67 -5.34 4.15
CA ALA A 3 16.09 -6.44 3.30
C ALA A 3 17.53 -6.22 2.79
N THR A 4 18.36 -7.27 2.84
CA THR A 4 19.79 -7.21 2.45
C THR A 4 20.10 -7.97 1.17
N LYS A 5 19.25 -8.91 0.75
CA LYS A 5 19.46 -9.75 -0.44
C LYS A 5 18.30 -9.74 -1.42
N ARG A 6 17.08 -9.92 -0.92
CA ARG A 6 15.88 -10.11 -1.75
C ARG A 6 14.70 -9.34 -1.19
N VAL A 7 13.90 -8.77 -2.09
CA VAL A 7 12.60 -8.17 -1.79
C VAL A 7 11.56 -8.72 -2.77
N VAL A 8 10.44 -9.18 -2.22
CA VAL A 8 9.26 -9.56 -2.98
C VAL A 8 8.22 -8.48 -2.80
N CYS A 9 7.78 -7.86 -3.89
CA CYS A 9 6.70 -6.87 -3.86
C CYS A 9 5.48 -7.45 -4.56
N GLY A 10 4.45 -7.72 -3.76
CA GLY A 10 3.19 -8.21 -4.28
C GLY A 10 2.33 -7.06 -4.84
N ILE A 11 1.83 -7.24 -6.06
CA ILE A 11 1.04 -6.27 -6.79
C ILE A 11 -0.34 -6.89 -7.05
N SER A 12 -1.41 -6.28 -6.54
CA SER A 12 -2.76 -6.81 -6.73
C SER A 12 -3.06 -7.03 -8.21
N ALA A 13 -3.39 -8.27 -8.57
CA ALA A 13 -3.84 -8.61 -9.91
C ALA A 13 -5.25 -8.06 -10.16
N ASP A 14 -5.66 -7.99 -11.42
CA ASP A 14 -6.94 -7.40 -11.81
C ASP A 14 -8.14 -8.12 -11.18
N ALA A 15 -8.01 -9.41 -10.86
CA ALA A 15 -9.01 -10.20 -10.15
C ALA A 15 -9.38 -9.62 -8.77
N LEU A 16 -8.42 -9.01 -8.05
CA LEU A 16 -8.67 -8.36 -6.76
C LEU A 16 -9.19 -6.91 -6.90
N LEU A 17 -9.26 -6.39 -8.12
CA LEU A 17 -9.64 -5.00 -8.42
C LEU A 17 -11.04 -4.85 -8.99
N VAL A 18 -11.69 -5.95 -9.40
CA VAL A 18 -12.99 -5.94 -10.09
C VAL A 18 -14.06 -5.12 -9.37
N ASN A 19 -14.09 -5.21 -8.03
CA ASN A 19 -15.09 -4.56 -7.17
C ASN A 19 -14.59 -3.28 -6.49
N LYS A 20 -13.40 -2.79 -6.83
CA LYS A 20 -12.85 -1.56 -6.23
C LYS A 20 -13.57 -0.33 -6.78
N LYS A 21 -13.94 0.59 -5.87
CA LYS A 21 -14.44 1.92 -6.25
C LYS A 21 -13.37 2.68 -7.04
N TYR A 22 -13.80 3.34 -8.11
CA TYR A 22 -12.95 4.12 -9.02
C TYR A 22 -11.85 3.28 -9.71
N LYS A 23 -12.16 2.05 -10.09
CA LYS A 23 -11.19 1.15 -10.75
C LYS A 23 -10.65 1.72 -12.06
N GLU A 24 -11.41 2.57 -12.72
CA GLU A 24 -11.03 3.30 -13.93
C GLU A 24 -9.86 4.27 -13.69
N LEU A 25 -9.62 4.66 -12.44
CA LEU A 25 -8.46 5.46 -12.03
C LEU A 25 -7.26 4.61 -11.59
N ILE A 26 -7.35 3.28 -11.70
CA ILE A 26 -6.25 2.37 -11.40
C ILE A 26 -5.52 2.05 -12.71
N GLU A 27 -4.20 2.22 -12.70
CA GLU A 27 -3.36 1.86 -13.83
C GLU A 27 -3.45 0.35 -14.16
N PRO A 28 -3.33 -0.06 -15.44
CA PRO A 28 -3.23 -1.46 -15.82
C PRO A 28 -2.10 -2.18 -15.07
N TYR A 29 -2.26 -3.48 -14.81
CA TYR A 29 -1.29 -4.27 -14.04
C TYR A 29 0.17 -4.08 -14.51
N ARG A 30 0.42 -4.16 -15.83
CA ARG A 30 1.77 -4.01 -16.40
C ARG A 30 2.40 -2.65 -16.12
N THR A 31 1.61 -1.58 -16.14
CA THR A 31 2.09 -0.23 -15.80
C THR A 31 2.47 -0.16 -14.33
N ARG A 32 1.63 -0.70 -13.43
CA ARG A 32 1.92 -0.76 -11.99
C ARG A 32 3.17 -1.58 -11.69
N GLU A 33 3.31 -2.73 -12.33
CA GLU A 33 4.46 -3.62 -12.24
C GLU A 33 5.76 -2.91 -12.64
N LEU A 34 5.76 -2.25 -13.80
CA LEU A 34 6.92 -1.48 -14.26
C LEU A 34 7.25 -0.31 -13.31
N ASN A 35 6.25 0.44 -12.86
CA ASN A 35 6.44 1.57 -11.95
C ASN A 35 7.06 1.13 -10.62
N VAL A 36 6.61 0.00 -10.05
CA VAL A 36 7.17 -0.58 -8.84
C VAL A 36 8.61 -1.05 -9.08
N LEU A 37 8.89 -1.73 -10.18
CA LEU A 37 10.24 -2.18 -10.52
C LEU A 37 11.22 -1.00 -10.60
N LEU A 38 10.85 0.04 -11.34
CA LEU A 38 11.68 1.23 -11.54
C LEU A 38 11.92 1.95 -10.23
N PHE A 39 10.89 2.09 -9.39
CA PHE A 39 11.02 2.69 -8.06
C PHE A 39 11.99 1.88 -7.18
N LEU A 40 11.79 0.57 -7.03
CA LEU A 40 12.65 -0.27 -6.20
C LEU A 40 14.10 -0.24 -6.68
N ARG A 41 14.33 -0.29 -8.00
CA ARG A 41 15.67 -0.18 -8.60
C ARG A 41 16.29 1.20 -8.41
N LYS A 42 15.50 2.26 -8.28
CA LYS A 42 16.02 3.59 -7.94
C LYS A 42 16.52 3.66 -6.49
N ILE A 43 15.83 2.97 -5.57
CA ILE A 43 16.16 3.01 -4.13
C ILE A 43 17.29 2.03 -3.77
N ARG A 44 17.23 0.77 -4.24
CA ARG A 44 18.22 -0.28 -3.95
C ARG A 44 18.47 -1.16 -5.17
N LYS A 45 19.60 -0.94 -5.83
CA LYS A 45 19.99 -1.69 -7.05
C LYS A 45 20.58 -3.07 -6.74
N ASP A 46 21.12 -3.23 -5.55
CA ASP A 46 21.82 -4.42 -5.05
C ASP A 46 20.89 -5.54 -4.58
N LEU A 47 19.58 -5.27 -4.45
CA LEU A 47 18.60 -6.29 -4.10
C LEU A 47 18.13 -7.07 -5.33
N ILE A 48 17.88 -8.36 -5.12
CA ILE A 48 17.06 -9.17 -6.01
C ILE A 48 15.61 -8.71 -5.81
N VAL A 49 15.00 -8.18 -6.87
CA VAL A 49 13.61 -7.69 -6.86
C VAL A 49 12.76 -8.71 -7.59
N GLU A 50 11.76 -9.23 -6.89
CA GLU A 50 10.74 -10.12 -7.43
C GLU A 50 9.39 -9.41 -7.32
N LEU A 51 8.66 -9.33 -8.44
CA LEU A 51 7.31 -8.79 -8.47
C LEU A 51 6.34 -9.95 -8.65
N ASP A 52 5.36 -10.01 -7.76
CA ASP A 52 4.42 -11.13 -7.72
C ASP A 52 2.98 -10.62 -7.88
N PRO A 53 2.20 -11.13 -8.85
CA PRO A 53 0.79 -10.81 -8.96
C PRO A 53 0.01 -11.45 -7.81
N ILE A 54 -0.46 -10.63 -6.87
CA ILE A 54 -1.30 -11.10 -5.77
C ILE A 54 -2.69 -11.42 -6.33
N VAL A 55 -3.03 -12.71 -6.36
CA VAL A 55 -4.35 -13.23 -6.75
C VAL A 55 -5.16 -13.77 -5.56
N ASP A 56 -4.50 -13.98 -4.41
CA ASP A 56 -5.11 -14.42 -3.16
C ASP A 56 -4.63 -13.57 -1.96
N ARG A 57 -5.13 -13.85 -0.75
CA ARG A 57 -4.83 -13.01 0.43
C ARG A 57 -3.43 -13.23 1.04
N TYR A 58 -2.70 -14.27 0.64
CA TYR A 58 -1.41 -14.66 1.21
C TYR A 58 -0.25 -14.39 0.24
N GLY A 59 -0.48 -14.55 -1.06
CA GLY A 59 0.58 -14.52 -2.06
C GLY A 59 1.70 -15.53 -1.72
N PRO A 60 2.97 -15.23 -2.05
CA PRO A 60 4.07 -16.18 -1.86
C PRO A 60 4.43 -16.39 -0.38
N THR A 61 3.93 -15.52 0.51
CA THR A 61 4.33 -15.52 1.93
C THR A 61 3.86 -16.76 2.70
N ALA A 62 2.85 -17.47 2.21
CA ALA A 62 2.37 -18.71 2.81
C ALA A 62 3.17 -19.95 2.38
N VAL A 63 3.98 -19.87 1.32
CA VAL A 63 4.64 -21.04 0.71
C VAL A 63 6.15 -20.87 0.54
N ASP A 64 6.65 -19.64 0.47
CA ASP A 64 8.09 -19.35 0.39
C ASP A 64 8.68 -19.16 1.80
N ALA A 65 9.41 -20.17 2.25
CA ALA A 65 10.05 -20.18 3.58
C ALA A 65 11.24 -19.23 3.68
N SER A 66 11.78 -18.77 2.55
CA SER A 66 12.87 -17.81 2.51
C SER A 66 12.41 -16.35 2.68
N ILE A 67 11.09 -16.11 2.73
CA ILE A 67 10.51 -14.83 3.17
C ILE A 67 10.38 -14.87 4.69
N GLU A 68 11.10 -13.97 5.35
CA GLU A 68 11.21 -13.92 6.81
C GLU A 68 10.47 -12.74 7.45
N ALA A 69 10.19 -11.68 6.68
CA ALA A 69 9.47 -10.52 7.15
C ALA A 69 8.41 -10.05 6.13
N LEU A 70 7.29 -9.57 6.66
CA LEU A 70 6.22 -8.92 5.90
C LEU A 70 6.11 -7.47 6.36
N VAL A 71 6.22 -6.54 5.42
CA VAL A 71 6.06 -5.10 5.65
C VAL A 71 4.70 -4.67 5.15
N LEU A 72 3.91 -4.02 6.01
CA LEU A 72 2.53 -3.66 5.71
C LEU A 72 2.14 -2.33 6.38
N SER A 73 1.04 -1.74 5.93
CA SER A 73 0.42 -0.62 6.66
C SER A 73 -0.39 -1.14 7.85
N GLN A 74 -0.69 -0.27 8.82
CA GLN A 74 -1.60 -0.60 9.93
C GLN A 74 -2.97 -1.12 9.45
N GLU A 75 -3.50 -0.58 8.36
CA GLU A 75 -4.78 -1.00 7.77
C GLU A 75 -4.76 -2.48 7.32
N THR A 76 -3.59 -2.96 6.90
CA THR A 76 -3.44 -4.32 6.34
C THR A 76 -3.12 -5.36 7.42
N LEU A 77 -2.80 -4.92 8.65
CA LEU A 77 -2.40 -5.81 9.74
C LEU A 77 -3.47 -6.87 10.05
N HIS A 78 -4.72 -6.45 10.17
CA HIS A 78 -5.81 -7.38 10.44
C HIS A 78 -5.95 -8.46 9.36
N GLY A 79 -5.77 -8.09 8.09
CA GLY A 79 -5.82 -9.02 6.96
C GLY A 79 -4.71 -10.09 6.99
N SER A 80 -3.64 -9.84 7.74
CA SER A 80 -2.45 -10.69 7.82
C SER A 80 -2.38 -11.60 9.05
N GLU A 81 -3.34 -11.51 9.97
CA GLU A 81 -3.36 -12.30 11.21
C GLU A 81 -3.36 -13.82 10.96
N SER A 82 -4.07 -14.27 9.93
CA SER A 82 -4.15 -15.70 9.58
C SER A 82 -2.90 -16.25 8.87
N LEU A 83 -1.92 -15.40 8.52
CA LEU A 83 -0.73 -15.81 7.79
C LEU A 83 0.13 -16.78 8.61
N ASN A 84 0.36 -16.48 9.89
CA ASN A 84 1.21 -17.33 10.73
C ASN A 84 0.57 -18.68 11.05
N VAL A 85 -0.77 -18.73 11.12
CA VAL A 85 -1.51 -20.01 11.19
C VAL A 85 -1.23 -20.84 9.95
N ARG A 86 -1.40 -20.26 8.74
CA ARG A 86 -1.13 -20.94 7.48
C ARG A 86 0.34 -21.39 7.35
N ARG A 87 1.29 -20.57 7.79
CA ARG A 87 2.72 -20.93 7.80
C ARG A 87 3.02 -22.08 8.76
N SER A 88 2.37 -22.13 9.91
CA SER A 88 2.49 -23.24 10.85
C SER A 88 1.99 -24.56 10.25
N GLU A 89 0.87 -24.54 9.53
CA GLU A 89 0.34 -25.71 8.80
C GLU A 89 1.34 -26.25 7.76
N ASN A 90 2.16 -25.36 7.18
CA ASN A 90 3.19 -25.67 6.20
C ASN A 90 4.58 -25.93 6.83
N ASN A 91 4.69 -26.10 8.16
CA ASN A 91 5.95 -26.29 8.90
C ASN A 91 6.98 -25.15 8.70
N MET A 92 6.50 -23.91 8.54
CA MET A 92 7.33 -22.74 8.34
C MET A 92 7.43 -21.90 9.62
N ARG A 93 8.57 -21.22 9.80
CA ARG A 93 8.75 -20.28 10.91
C ARG A 93 7.73 -19.13 10.82
N PRO A 94 7.26 -18.60 11.97
CA PRO A 94 6.44 -17.39 11.99
C PRO A 94 7.10 -16.23 11.26
N MET A 95 6.30 -15.47 10.53
CA MET A 95 6.69 -14.28 9.80
C MET A 95 6.90 -13.10 10.77
N HIS A 96 8.00 -12.36 10.59
CA HIS A 96 8.18 -11.08 11.27
C HIS A 96 7.29 -10.00 10.65
N MET A 97 6.36 -9.46 11.44
CA MET A 97 5.40 -8.45 10.96
C MET A 97 5.90 -7.05 11.28
N LEU A 98 6.07 -6.21 10.26
CA LEU A 98 6.54 -4.83 10.38
C LEU A 98 5.45 -3.88 9.86
N THR A 99 4.90 -3.06 10.74
CA THR A 99 3.90 -2.05 10.36
C THR A 99 4.54 -0.70 10.10
N ILE A 100 4.09 -0.02 9.05
CA ILE A 100 4.48 1.35 8.69
C ILE A 100 3.24 2.24 8.70
N ASP A 101 3.34 3.37 9.39
CA ASP A 101 2.31 4.40 9.40
C ASP A 101 2.44 5.28 8.14
N MET A 102 1.30 5.54 7.48
CA MET A 102 1.26 6.38 6.29
C MET A 102 0.78 7.79 6.65
N LEU A 103 1.68 8.76 6.56
CA LEU A 103 1.41 10.18 6.89
C LEU A 103 0.95 10.95 5.64
N ILE A 104 -0.03 11.84 5.79
CA ILE A 104 -0.38 12.85 4.77
C ILE A 104 0.60 14.03 4.85
N PRO A 105 1.25 14.43 3.73
CA PRO A 105 2.00 15.68 3.67
C PRO A 105 1.08 16.89 3.95
N PRO A 106 1.54 17.88 4.72
CA PRO A 106 0.71 19.02 5.13
C PRO A 106 0.10 19.80 3.95
N GLU A 107 0.73 19.79 2.77
CA GLU A 107 0.30 20.52 1.57
C GLU A 107 -1.00 20.03 0.91
N VAL A 108 -1.57 18.89 1.36
CA VAL A 108 -2.89 18.39 0.89
C VAL A 108 -4.03 18.79 1.83
N ALA A 109 -3.71 19.31 3.02
CA ALA A 109 -4.67 19.99 3.88
C ALA A 109 -4.64 21.47 3.46
N GLY A 110 -5.73 21.98 2.90
CA GLY A 110 -5.80 23.38 2.49
C GLY A 110 -5.37 24.31 3.63
N ASP A 111 -4.67 25.39 3.27
CA ASP A 111 -4.40 26.53 4.14
C ASP A 111 -5.75 27.07 4.67
N GLY A 112 -6.15 26.57 5.84
CA GLY A 112 -7.05 27.28 6.73
C GLY A 112 -6.20 28.21 7.59
N PRO A 113 -6.54 29.51 7.71
CA PRO A 113 -5.89 30.34 8.70
C PRO A 113 -6.19 29.73 10.07
N ASP A 114 -5.22 29.79 10.99
CA ASP A 114 -5.32 29.53 12.44
C ASP A 114 -4.23 28.56 12.92
N SER A 115 -2.98 28.88 12.60
CA SER A 115 -1.81 28.27 13.24
C SER A 115 -1.60 28.89 14.63
N HIS A 116 -2.25 28.33 15.65
CA HIS A 116 -1.80 28.45 17.04
C HIS A 116 -1.46 27.07 17.57
N GLY A 117 -0.18 26.89 17.91
CA GLY A 117 0.40 25.64 18.36
C GLY A 117 -0.40 25.01 19.48
N THR A 118 -0.92 23.82 19.22
CA THR A 118 -1.45 22.94 20.24
C THR A 118 -0.98 21.54 19.91
N SER A 119 -0.47 20.83 20.91
CA SER A 119 -0.16 19.40 20.87
C SER A 119 -1.26 18.65 20.15
N ILE A 120 -0.99 18.26 18.90
CA ILE A 120 -1.96 17.57 18.05
C ILE A 120 -2.24 16.23 18.73
N ALA A 121 -3.47 16.08 19.21
CA ALA A 121 -3.91 14.88 19.90
C ALA A 121 -3.72 13.67 18.98
N SER A 122 -3.29 12.55 19.56
CA SER A 122 -3.06 11.26 18.89
C SER A 122 -4.25 10.79 18.02
N THR A 123 -5.44 11.32 18.29
CA THR A 123 -6.70 11.05 17.57
C THR A 123 -6.77 11.78 16.21
N GLU A 124 -6.28 13.01 16.10
CA GLU A 124 -6.27 13.77 14.82
C GLU A 124 -5.22 13.23 13.84
N PHE A 125 -4.12 12.67 14.36
CA PHE A 125 -3.12 11.98 13.54
C PHE A 125 -3.68 10.70 12.88
N MET A 126 -4.62 10.00 13.53
CA MET A 126 -5.21 8.78 12.98
C MET A 126 -6.17 9.02 11.80
N ASP A 127 -6.78 10.20 11.73
CA ASP A 127 -7.69 10.60 10.64
C ASP A 127 -6.93 11.09 9.40
N ARG A 128 -5.63 11.40 9.53
CA ARG A 128 -4.76 11.85 8.44
C ARG A 128 -3.98 10.72 7.78
N ARG A 129 -4.62 9.56 7.57
CA ARG A 129 -4.01 8.42 6.86
C ARG A 129 -4.22 8.53 5.36
N ILE A 130 -3.15 8.37 4.60
CA ILE A 130 -3.26 8.17 3.15
C ILE A 130 -3.95 6.83 2.92
N SER A 131 -5.11 6.82 2.24
CA SER A 131 -5.70 5.61 1.69
C SER A 131 -5.81 5.73 0.18
N SER A 132 -5.46 4.66 -0.53
CA SER A 132 -5.59 4.62 -1.98
C SER A 132 -7.03 4.92 -2.45
N SER A 133 -8.04 4.54 -1.65
CA SER A 133 -9.45 4.81 -1.94
C SER A 133 -9.79 6.29 -1.84
N ALA A 134 -9.24 7.00 -0.85
CA ALA A 134 -9.44 8.43 -0.67
C ALA A 134 -8.75 9.24 -1.79
N ILE A 135 -7.52 8.84 -2.18
CA ILE A 135 -6.82 9.46 -3.32
C ILE A 135 -7.65 9.35 -4.60
N ARG A 136 -8.16 8.15 -4.90
CA ARG A 136 -8.99 7.95 -6.10
C ARG A 136 -10.29 8.74 -6.04
N ALA A 137 -10.94 8.83 -4.88
CA ALA A 137 -12.14 9.66 -4.71
C ALA A 137 -11.86 11.13 -5.02
N ALA A 138 -10.78 11.69 -4.46
CA ALA A 138 -10.38 13.08 -4.71
C ALA A 138 -10.03 13.34 -6.19
N LEU A 139 -9.35 12.40 -6.85
CA LEU A 139 -9.07 12.48 -8.29
C LEU A 139 -10.34 12.47 -9.13
N ALA A 140 -11.31 11.61 -8.79
CA ALA A 140 -12.60 11.53 -9.48
C ALA A 140 -13.41 12.83 -9.33
N GLU A 141 -13.40 13.44 -8.14
CA GLU A 141 -14.04 14.74 -7.90
C GLU A 141 -13.42 15.86 -8.74
N ARG A 142 -12.08 15.92 -8.82
CA ARG A 142 -11.36 16.90 -9.65
C ARG A 142 -11.67 16.76 -11.13
N GLN A 143 -11.76 15.53 -11.66
CA GLN A 143 -12.14 15.28 -13.05
C GLN A 143 -13.58 15.74 -13.34
N ARG A 144 -14.51 15.55 -12.40
CA ARG A 144 -15.91 16.02 -12.53
C ARG A 144 -16.01 17.54 -12.46
N ALA A 145 -15.26 18.17 -11.58
CA ALA A 145 -15.25 19.63 -11.43
C ALA A 145 -14.66 20.33 -12.67
N GLY A 146 -13.61 19.76 -13.28
CA GLY A 146 -13.04 20.27 -14.54
C GLY A 146 -13.89 20.01 -15.80
N SER A 147 -14.93 19.17 -15.70
CA SER A 147 -15.80 18.80 -16.83
C SER A 147 -17.14 19.57 -16.87
N ARG A 148 -17.36 20.57 -15.99
CA ARG A 148 -18.57 21.41 -16.07
C ARG A 148 -18.47 22.32 -17.31
N PRO A 149 -19.39 22.22 -18.29
CA PRO A 149 -19.41 23.18 -19.38
C PRO A 149 -19.74 24.56 -18.81
N THR A 150 -18.92 25.55 -19.13
CA THR A 150 -19.31 26.97 -19.07
C THR A 150 -20.50 27.15 -20.00
N VAL A 151 -21.69 27.30 -19.42
CA VAL A 151 -22.89 27.79 -20.11
C VAL A 151 -22.80 29.31 -20.20
#